data_AF-A0A7K8WKW2-F1
#
_entry.id   AF-A0A7K8WKW2-F1
#
_cell.length_a   1.000
_cell.length_b   1.000
_cell.length_c   1.000
_cell.angle_alpha   90.00
_cell.angle_beta   90.00
_cell.angle_gamma   90.00
#
_symmetry.space_group_name_H-M   'P 1'
#
loop_
_entity.id
_entity.type
_entity.pdbx_description
1 polymer ?
#
loop_
_entity_poly.entity_id
_entity_poly.type
_entity_poly.pdbx_seq_one_letter_code
_entity_poly.pdbx_strand_id
1 'polypeptide(L)'
;LGIHALLIVTVALSPVTAAAWSENKVTGEDEYPPLWDLAPKNLLDFPVKDNKIVINAWNYQERLGVYKSLLNSSAKYFSAFGPQNIGNILWGLPLQHGWQFRTGRLADPSGMTSCGYEDGDLLCQSVRSWWSCMNYYLAVIPFLGAVEAGLFGQLPFEVEILPPEEQKDDFCYSVADCWSRMPKLMDDWKTFFEVNNKAVSSATFSSFKLDDALGLMWKAHVSSIAYALPKFQDSLKYLSDPEADFSESWSNAVDFIGATHFSTDLLTVNNFQAFLPPRILVERDVLPSISGFSPQQNKVLVSMRALHEANNLTGLLLKLWQKAMSTNAGRKIGRKLIESLTLS
;
A
#
# COMPACT_ATOMS: atom_id res chain seq x y z
N LEU A 1 -22.58 3.34 48.16
CA LEU A 1 -23.52 3.53 47.03
C LEU A 1 -23.00 4.68 46.17
N GLY A 2 -22.79 4.45 44.87
CA GLY A 2 -22.21 5.41 43.90
C GLY A 2 -20.96 4.85 43.22
N ILE A 3 -21.05 3.76 42.45
CA ILE A 3 -21.26 3.68 40.98
C ILE A 3 -20.05 4.20 40.17
N HIS A 4 -19.14 3.28 39.86
CA HIS A 4 -18.32 3.29 38.65
C HIS A 4 -19.06 2.49 37.57
N ALA A 5 -19.36 3.11 36.43
CA ALA A 5 -19.90 2.43 35.26
C ALA A 5 -18.82 2.43 34.16
N LEU A 6 -18.13 1.29 34.00
CA LEU A 6 -17.44 0.94 32.76
C LEU A 6 -18.44 0.17 31.88
N LEU A 7 -18.73 0.70 30.69
CA LEU A 7 -19.48 -0.01 29.66
C LEU A 7 -18.53 -0.98 28.93
N ILE A 8 -18.68 -2.27 29.21
CA ILE A 8 -18.18 -3.36 28.38
C ILE A 8 -19.32 -3.76 27.45
N VAL A 9 -19.15 -3.56 26.15
CA VAL A 9 -20.06 -4.14 25.15
C VAL A 9 -19.53 -5.54 24.81
N THR A 10 -20.16 -6.55 25.40
CA THR A 10 -19.99 -7.96 25.01
C THR A 10 -20.88 -8.26 23.81
N VAL A 11 -20.28 -8.48 22.63
CA VAL A 11 -20.99 -9.10 21.51
C VAL A 11 -21.01 -10.60 21.73
N ALA A 12 -22.20 -11.15 21.97
CA ALA A 12 -22.42 -12.59 22.07
C ALA A 12 -22.33 -13.21 20.66
N LEU A 13 -21.30 -14.01 20.41
CA LEU A 13 -21.19 -14.84 19.22
C LEU A 13 -22.06 -16.09 19.40
N SER A 14 -23.11 -16.20 18.58
CA SER A 14 -23.85 -17.46 18.42
C SER A 14 -23.10 -18.37 17.44
N PRO A 15 -22.99 -19.69 17.68
CA PRO A 15 -22.29 -20.59 16.79
C PRO A 15 -23.21 -20.95 15.62
N VAL A 16 -22.97 -20.37 14.44
CA VAL A 16 -23.57 -20.84 13.20
C VAL A 16 -22.50 -21.54 12.37
N THR A 17 -22.81 -22.77 12.02
CA THR A 17 -22.04 -23.75 11.28
C THR A 17 -21.39 -23.19 10.01
N ALA A 18 -20.09 -23.48 9.84
CA ALA A 18 -19.34 -23.21 8.62
C ALA A 18 -19.92 -24.02 7.45
N ALA A 19 -20.65 -23.35 6.57
CA ALA A 19 -20.91 -23.83 5.22
C ALA A 19 -19.82 -23.26 4.31
N ALA A 20 -19.06 -24.15 3.66
CA ALA A 20 -18.07 -23.80 2.66
C ALA A 20 -18.73 -22.98 1.54
N TRP A 21 -18.28 -21.75 1.34
CA TRP A 21 -18.70 -20.92 0.21
C TRP A 21 -17.77 -21.17 -0.97
N SER A 22 -18.38 -21.49 -2.11
CA SER A 22 -17.73 -21.81 -3.36
C SER A 22 -16.99 -20.61 -3.93
N GLU A 23 -15.77 -20.88 -4.42
CA GLU A 23 -14.94 -19.99 -5.22
C GLU A 23 -15.73 -19.39 -6.39
N ASN A 24 -16.08 -18.10 -6.29
CA ASN A 24 -16.18 -17.29 -7.49
C ASN A 24 -14.75 -17.00 -7.93
N LYS A 25 -14.27 -17.86 -8.83
CA LYS A 25 -12.96 -17.80 -9.46
C LYS A 25 -12.80 -16.45 -10.16
N VAL A 26 -12.01 -15.57 -9.55
CA VAL A 26 -11.46 -14.38 -10.20
C VAL A 26 -10.82 -14.86 -11.50
N THR A 27 -11.28 -14.34 -12.64
CA THR A 27 -10.68 -14.63 -13.94
C THR A 27 -9.21 -14.21 -13.90
N GLY A 28 -8.30 -15.01 -14.46
CA GLY A 28 -6.84 -14.84 -14.26
C GLY A 28 -6.24 -13.48 -14.69
N GLU A 29 -7.00 -12.64 -15.40
CA GLU A 29 -6.62 -11.26 -15.73
C GLU A 29 -6.82 -10.27 -14.56
N ASP A 30 -7.72 -10.58 -13.61
CA ASP A 30 -8.06 -9.70 -12.48
C ASP A 30 -7.18 -9.90 -11.24
N GLU A 31 -6.33 -10.93 -11.23
CA GLU A 31 -5.45 -11.25 -10.09
C GLU A 31 -4.22 -10.32 -10.02
N TYR A 32 -3.75 -9.84 -11.17
CA TYR A 32 -2.58 -8.96 -11.26
C TYR A 32 -2.97 -7.51 -11.52
N PRO A 33 -2.08 -6.55 -11.24
CA PRO A 33 -2.29 -5.16 -11.66
C PRO A 33 -2.43 -5.06 -13.19
N PRO A 34 -3.18 -4.08 -13.71
CA PRO A 34 -3.26 -3.84 -15.15
C PRO A 34 -1.88 -3.73 -15.79
N LEU A 35 -1.74 -4.25 -17.01
CA LEU A 35 -0.49 -4.23 -17.79
C LEU A 35 0.69 -4.95 -17.11
N TRP A 36 0.43 -5.86 -16.15
CA TRP A 36 1.46 -6.60 -15.43
C TRP A 36 2.47 -7.28 -16.34
N ASP A 37 2.03 -7.96 -17.39
CA ASP A 37 2.92 -8.67 -18.31
C ASP A 37 3.74 -7.75 -19.22
N LEU A 38 3.27 -6.52 -19.43
CA LEU A 38 3.97 -5.51 -20.23
C LEU A 38 4.98 -4.71 -19.40
N ALA A 39 4.81 -4.67 -18.08
CA ALA A 39 5.74 -3.95 -17.20
C ALA A 39 7.14 -4.59 -17.18
N PRO A 40 8.22 -3.76 -17.14
CA PRO A 40 9.60 -4.22 -16.98
C PRO A 40 9.73 -5.26 -15.88
N LYS A 41 10.38 -6.38 -16.16
CA LYS A 41 10.46 -7.50 -15.22
C LYS A 41 11.59 -7.27 -14.20
N ASN A 42 12.69 -6.66 -14.62
CA ASN A 42 13.86 -6.38 -13.79
C ASN A 42 14.48 -5.01 -14.13
N LEU A 43 15.43 -4.55 -13.31
CA LEU A 43 16.13 -3.28 -13.52
C LEU A 43 16.79 -3.13 -14.89
N LEU A 44 17.31 -4.23 -15.46
CA LEU A 44 18.00 -4.20 -16.76
C LEU A 44 17.05 -4.08 -17.95
N ASP A 45 15.74 -4.22 -17.73
CA ASP A 45 14.72 -4.03 -18.77
C ASP A 45 14.37 -2.54 -18.95
N PHE A 46 14.83 -1.66 -18.05
CA PHE A 46 14.64 -0.22 -18.16
C PHE A 46 15.68 0.42 -19.11
N PRO A 47 15.35 1.55 -19.75
CA PRO A 47 16.28 2.25 -20.62
C PRO A 47 17.55 2.71 -19.89
N VAL A 48 18.69 2.58 -20.57
CA VAL A 48 19.96 3.15 -20.12
C VAL A 48 20.24 4.43 -20.91
N LYS A 49 20.47 5.55 -20.21
CA LYS A 49 20.89 6.83 -20.77
C LYS A 49 22.04 7.40 -19.94
N ASP A 50 23.07 7.91 -20.60
CA ASP A 50 24.25 8.50 -19.94
C ASP A 50 24.85 7.62 -18.83
N ASN A 51 24.98 6.31 -19.10
CA ASN A 51 25.45 5.28 -18.16
C ASN A 51 24.62 5.13 -16.87
N LYS A 52 23.33 5.49 -16.91
CA LYS A 52 22.39 5.27 -15.82
C LYS A 52 21.17 4.51 -16.30
N ILE A 53 20.63 3.64 -15.45
CA ILE A 53 19.29 3.08 -15.61
C ILE A 53 18.29 4.18 -15.24
N VAL A 54 17.48 4.58 -16.21
CA VAL A 54 16.55 5.71 -16.07
C VAL A 54 15.13 5.18 -15.94
N ILE A 55 14.42 5.63 -14.91
CA ILE A 55 13.05 5.21 -14.61
C ILE A 55 12.13 6.43 -14.50
N ASN A 56 11.09 6.50 -15.33
CA ASN A 56 10.03 7.48 -15.20
C ASN A 56 8.97 7.00 -14.20
N ALA A 57 9.13 7.40 -12.92
CA ALA A 57 8.15 7.07 -11.90
C ALA A 57 6.76 7.72 -12.15
N TRP A 58 6.63 8.67 -13.06
CA TRP A 58 5.34 9.28 -13.43
C TRP A 58 4.66 8.59 -14.62
N ASN A 59 5.23 7.49 -15.11
CA ASN A 59 4.57 6.56 -16.01
C ASN A 59 4.10 5.32 -15.23
N TYR A 60 2.85 4.90 -15.44
CA TYR A 60 2.22 3.79 -14.75
C TYR A 60 2.98 2.47 -14.94
N GLN A 61 3.32 2.12 -16.18
CA GLN A 61 3.97 0.86 -16.51
C GLN A 61 5.41 0.80 -15.98
N GLU A 62 6.15 1.91 -16.03
CA GLU A 62 7.50 1.98 -15.45
C GLU A 62 7.46 1.91 -13.92
N ARG A 63 6.53 2.60 -13.26
CA ARG A 63 6.33 2.46 -11.79
C ARG A 63 5.90 1.03 -11.42
N LEU A 64 5.10 0.38 -12.25
CA LEU A 64 4.75 -1.04 -12.06
C LEU A 64 5.98 -1.95 -12.19
N GLY A 65 6.89 -1.64 -13.13
CA GLY A 65 8.16 -2.35 -13.30
C GLY A 65 9.10 -2.23 -12.08
N VAL A 66 9.04 -1.11 -11.35
CA VAL A 66 9.75 -0.93 -10.08
C VAL A 66 9.29 -1.96 -9.05
N TYR A 67 7.97 -2.10 -8.88
CA TYR A 67 7.40 -3.12 -7.98
C TYR A 67 7.72 -4.55 -8.42
N LYS A 68 7.63 -4.82 -9.73
CA LYS A 68 7.93 -6.14 -10.30
C LYS A 68 9.40 -6.53 -10.09
N SER A 69 10.31 -5.57 -10.22
CA SER A 69 11.73 -5.75 -9.92
C SER A 69 11.96 -6.12 -8.45
N LEU A 70 11.28 -5.43 -7.52
CA LEU A 70 11.31 -5.75 -6.08
C LEU A 70 10.80 -7.16 -5.81
N LEU A 71 9.64 -7.52 -6.36
CA LEU A 71 9.04 -8.85 -6.19
C LEU A 71 9.95 -9.96 -6.70
N ASN A 72 10.52 -9.80 -7.89
CA ASN A 72 11.40 -10.81 -8.49
C ASN A 72 12.69 -11.00 -7.69
N SER A 73 13.30 -9.90 -7.25
CA SER A 73 14.58 -9.96 -6.52
C SER A 73 14.43 -10.43 -5.07
N SER A 74 13.25 -10.24 -4.49
CA SER A 74 12.91 -10.71 -3.14
C SER A 74 12.28 -12.11 -3.11
N ALA A 75 11.99 -12.73 -4.26
CA ALA A 75 11.28 -14.01 -4.31
C ALA A 75 11.96 -15.14 -3.51
N LYS A 76 13.30 -15.11 -3.43
CA LYS A 76 14.10 -16.05 -2.64
C LYS A 76 13.75 -16.07 -1.15
N TYR A 77 13.23 -14.98 -0.58
CA TYR A 77 12.82 -14.93 0.83
C TYR A 77 11.47 -15.60 1.07
N PHE A 78 10.63 -15.67 0.04
CA PHE A 78 9.23 -16.05 0.18
C PHE A 78 8.89 -17.39 -0.45
N SER A 79 9.89 -18.16 -0.91
CA SER A 79 9.69 -19.44 -1.59
C SER A 79 8.94 -20.49 -0.77
N ALA A 80 9.00 -20.39 0.57
CA ALA A 80 8.28 -21.27 1.49
C ALA A 80 6.81 -20.86 1.72
N PHE A 81 6.39 -19.67 1.27
CA PHE A 81 5.07 -19.10 1.57
C PHE A 81 4.11 -19.11 0.37
N GLY A 82 4.47 -19.81 -0.70
CA GLY A 82 3.60 -20.05 -1.84
C GLY A 82 4.37 -20.30 -3.13
N PRO A 83 3.78 -21.02 -4.10
CA PRO A 83 4.38 -21.18 -5.43
C PRO A 83 4.45 -19.83 -6.15
N GLN A 84 5.34 -19.72 -7.13
CA GLN A 84 5.37 -18.59 -8.07
C GLN A 84 5.36 -17.20 -7.41
N ASN A 85 6.00 -17.08 -6.24
CA ASN A 85 6.12 -15.83 -5.49
C ASN A 85 4.80 -15.26 -4.93
N ILE A 86 3.68 -16.00 -4.93
CA ILE A 86 2.38 -15.46 -4.47
C ILE A 86 2.37 -15.05 -2.99
N GLY A 87 3.20 -15.71 -2.17
CA GLY A 87 3.35 -15.44 -0.73
C GLY A 87 4.25 -14.26 -0.38
N ASN A 88 4.70 -13.49 -1.38
CA ASN A 88 5.57 -12.34 -1.16
C ASN A 88 4.79 -11.15 -0.60
N ILE A 89 5.17 -10.69 0.59
CA ILE A 89 4.46 -9.61 1.28
C ILE A 89 4.63 -8.24 0.60
N LEU A 90 5.43 -8.12 -0.46
CA LEU A 90 5.51 -6.90 -1.26
C LEU A 90 4.37 -6.76 -2.28
N TRP A 91 3.51 -7.78 -2.47
CA TRP A 91 2.37 -7.72 -3.41
C TRP A 91 1.37 -6.61 -3.08
N GLY A 92 1.25 -6.22 -1.81
CA GLY A 92 0.39 -5.11 -1.41
C GLY A 92 0.67 -3.80 -2.14
N LEU A 93 1.92 -3.53 -2.49
CA LEU A 93 2.30 -2.28 -3.17
C LEU A 93 1.78 -2.21 -4.63
N PRO A 94 2.12 -3.15 -5.54
CA PRO A 94 1.64 -3.10 -6.92
C PRO A 94 0.14 -3.34 -7.04
N LEU A 95 -0.48 -4.12 -6.15
CA LEU A 95 -1.94 -4.34 -6.20
C LEU A 95 -2.72 -3.06 -5.87
N GLN A 96 -2.31 -2.33 -4.83
CA GLN A 96 -2.88 -1.03 -4.51
C GLN A 96 -2.65 -0.02 -5.64
N HIS A 97 -1.46 -0.01 -6.24
CA HIS A 97 -1.18 0.82 -7.42
C HIS A 97 -2.07 0.48 -8.61
N GLY A 98 -2.32 -0.81 -8.85
CA GLY A 98 -3.27 -1.29 -9.87
C GLY A 98 -4.72 -0.88 -9.60
N TRP A 99 -5.17 -0.96 -8.35
CA TRP A 99 -6.49 -0.43 -7.96
C TRP A 99 -6.58 1.09 -8.18
N GLN A 100 -5.56 1.85 -7.80
CA GLN A 100 -5.52 3.30 -8.05
C GLN A 100 -5.59 3.63 -9.54
N PHE A 101 -4.90 2.87 -10.39
CA PHE A 101 -4.97 3.03 -11.84
C PHE A 101 -6.36 2.73 -12.40
N ARG A 102 -6.93 1.55 -12.11
CA ARG A 102 -8.25 1.15 -12.63
C ARG A 102 -9.38 2.09 -12.22
N THR A 103 -9.24 2.74 -11.07
CA THR A 103 -10.28 3.62 -10.52
C THR A 103 -10.11 5.08 -10.90
N GLY A 104 -9.08 5.42 -11.70
CA GLY A 104 -8.79 6.79 -12.15
C GLY A 104 -8.08 7.66 -11.12
N ARG A 105 -7.68 7.11 -9.97
CA ARG A 105 -7.09 7.86 -8.86
C ARG A 105 -5.71 8.44 -9.19
N LEU A 106 -5.00 7.89 -10.18
CA LEU A 106 -3.68 8.40 -10.60
C LEU A 106 -3.74 9.55 -11.61
N ALA A 107 -4.91 9.81 -12.21
CA ALA A 107 -5.10 10.86 -13.23
C ALA A 107 -5.10 12.26 -12.63
N ASP A 108 -5.03 13.30 -13.45
CA ASP A 108 -5.14 14.70 -12.99
C ASP A 108 -6.57 15.04 -12.53
N PRO A 109 -6.80 15.24 -11.22
CA PRO A 109 -8.14 15.56 -10.71
C PRO A 109 -8.54 17.03 -10.97
N SER A 110 -7.60 17.90 -11.32
CA SER A 110 -7.85 19.34 -11.48
C SER A 110 -8.49 19.72 -12.82
N GLY A 111 -8.52 18.80 -13.79
CA GLY A 111 -9.00 19.05 -15.15
C GLY A 111 -8.10 19.98 -15.98
N MET A 112 -6.93 20.35 -15.48
CA MET A 112 -5.99 21.24 -16.16
C MET A 112 -5.10 20.53 -17.19
N THR A 113 -4.94 19.20 -17.09
CA THR A 113 -4.20 18.37 -18.04
C THR A 113 -5.00 17.11 -18.38
N SER A 114 -4.64 16.43 -19.48
CA SER A 114 -5.21 15.13 -19.87
C SER A 114 -4.39 13.93 -19.36
N CYS A 115 -3.51 14.14 -18.37
CA CYS A 115 -2.71 13.09 -17.76
C CYS A 115 -3.59 12.03 -17.07
N GLY A 116 -3.45 10.77 -17.47
CA GLY A 116 -4.19 9.63 -16.92
C GLY A 116 -5.59 9.43 -17.50
N TYR A 117 -5.97 10.19 -18.54
CA TYR A 117 -7.23 10.04 -19.26
C TYR A 117 -7.03 9.36 -20.62
N GLU A 118 -8.06 8.66 -21.11
CA GLU A 118 -8.00 7.91 -22.38
C GLU A 118 -7.79 8.79 -23.62
N ASP A 119 -8.27 10.03 -23.58
CA ASP A 119 -8.11 11.03 -24.64
C ASP A 119 -6.77 11.81 -24.54
N GLY A 120 -5.95 11.49 -23.54
CA GLY A 120 -4.62 12.05 -23.31
C GLY A 120 -3.53 10.98 -23.24
N ASP A 121 -2.66 11.10 -22.24
CA ASP A 121 -1.68 10.05 -21.91
C ASP A 121 -2.21 9.19 -20.77
N LEU A 122 -2.83 8.06 -21.12
CA LEU A 122 -3.42 7.13 -20.15
C LEU A 122 -2.40 6.60 -19.13
N LEU A 123 -1.12 6.48 -19.50
CA LEU A 123 -0.09 5.96 -18.61
C LEU A 123 0.54 7.05 -17.73
N CYS A 124 0.24 8.33 -18.00
CA CYS A 124 0.69 9.43 -17.16
C CYS A 124 0.04 9.37 -15.78
N GLN A 125 0.86 9.58 -14.75
CA GLN A 125 0.43 9.73 -13.36
C GLN A 125 0.62 11.19 -12.96
N SER A 126 -0.43 11.85 -12.49
CA SER A 126 -0.40 13.29 -12.23
C SER A 126 0.26 13.61 -10.88
N VAL A 127 1.10 14.65 -10.83
CA VAL A 127 1.59 15.24 -9.58
C VAL A 127 0.53 16.04 -8.82
N ARG A 128 -0.65 16.26 -9.42
CA ARG A 128 -1.80 16.89 -8.76
C ARG A 128 -2.73 15.88 -8.11
N SER A 129 -2.55 14.60 -8.41
CA SER A 129 -3.26 13.52 -7.73
C SER A 129 -2.62 13.23 -6.38
N TRP A 130 -3.41 13.39 -5.32
CA TRP A 130 -3.02 12.98 -3.97
C TRP A 130 -2.59 11.50 -3.95
N TRP A 131 -3.35 10.62 -4.59
CA TRP A 131 -3.07 9.18 -4.65
C TRP A 131 -1.75 8.87 -5.37
N SER A 132 -1.47 9.53 -6.49
CA SER A 132 -0.23 9.37 -7.26
C SER A 132 0.99 9.81 -6.44
N CYS A 133 0.89 10.95 -5.76
CA CYS A 133 1.94 11.49 -4.90
C CYS A 133 2.20 10.62 -3.68
N MET A 134 1.15 10.18 -2.97
CA MET A 134 1.28 9.26 -1.84
C MET A 134 1.89 7.92 -2.28
N ASN A 135 1.44 7.39 -3.43
CA ASN A 135 1.97 6.15 -3.98
C ASN A 135 3.44 6.27 -4.41
N TYR A 136 3.91 7.44 -4.85
CA TYR A 136 5.35 7.65 -5.15
C TYR A 136 6.21 7.27 -3.94
N TYR A 137 5.80 7.69 -2.74
CA TYR A 137 6.51 7.39 -1.50
C TYR A 137 6.45 5.90 -1.11
N LEU A 138 5.45 5.17 -1.62
CA LEU A 138 5.31 3.72 -1.48
C LEU A 138 5.89 2.94 -2.67
N ALA A 139 6.43 3.61 -3.68
CA ALA A 139 7.04 3.01 -4.86
C ALA A 139 8.55 3.25 -4.90
N VAL A 140 8.96 4.51 -4.98
CA VAL A 140 10.33 4.93 -5.24
C VAL A 140 11.19 4.77 -4.00
N ILE A 141 10.68 5.14 -2.83
CA ILE A 141 11.44 5.04 -1.57
C ILE A 141 11.75 3.58 -1.19
N PRO A 142 10.78 2.63 -1.16
CA PRO A 142 11.12 1.23 -0.94
C PRO A 142 12.10 0.69 -1.99
N PHE A 143 11.96 1.10 -3.24
CA PHE A 143 12.86 0.68 -4.31
C PHE A 143 14.30 1.17 -4.11
N LEU A 144 14.51 2.46 -3.83
CA LEU A 144 15.84 3.00 -3.58
C LEU A 144 16.41 2.46 -2.26
N GLY A 145 15.57 2.20 -1.25
CA GLY A 145 15.95 1.45 -0.05
C GLY A 145 16.45 0.04 -0.35
N ALA A 146 15.85 -0.66 -1.33
CA ALA A 146 16.29 -1.97 -1.80
C ALA A 146 17.60 -1.91 -2.59
N VAL A 147 17.79 -0.87 -3.42
CA VAL A 147 19.06 -0.60 -4.12
C VAL A 147 20.18 -0.44 -3.10
N GLU A 148 19.99 0.42 -2.11
CA GLU A 148 20.94 0.66 -1.03
C GLU A 148 21.21 -0.59 -0.17
N ALA A 149 20.19 -1.42 0.07
CA ALA A 149 20.34 -2.69 0.79
C ALA A 149 21.01 -3.81 -0.05
N GLY A 150 21.40 -3.51 -1.30
CA GLY A 150 22.05 -4.47 -2.20
C GLY A 150 21.13 -5.60 -2.66
N LEU A 151 19.81 -5.42 -2.64
CA LEU A 151 18.84 -6.46 -3.04
C LEU A 151 19.10 -6.97 -4.46
N PHE A 152 19.48 -6.06 -5.35
CA PHE A 152 19.68 -6.32 -6.77
C PHE A 152 21.10 -6.79 -7.14
N GLY A 153 21.97 -6.97 -6.14
CA GLY A 153 23.38 -7.29 -6.37
C GLY A 153 24.16 -6.16 -7.01
N GLN A 154 25.26 -6.49 -7.70
CA GLN A 154 26.06 -5.51 -8.41
C GLN A 154 25.36 -5.09 -9.70
N LEU A 155 24.93 -3.83 -9.76
CA LEU A 155 24.35 -3.23 -10.96
C LEU A 155 25.46 -2.68 -11.87
N PRO A 156 25.33 -2.83 -13.21
CA PRO A 156 26.29 -2.28 -14.16
C PRO A 156 26.22 -0.75 -14.28
N PHE A 157 25.10 -0.16 -13.87
CA PHE A 157 24.80 1.26 -13.97
C PHE A 157 24.09 1.74 -12.70
N GLU A 158 24.29 3.01 -12.35
CA GLU A 158 23.52 3.65 -11.28
C GLU A 158 22.06 3.83 -11.71
N VAL A 159 21.16 3.90 -10.72
CA VAL A 159 19.73 4.10 -10.97
C VAL A 159 19.36 5.56 -10.71
N GLU A 160 18.61 6.15 -11.63
CA GLU A 160 18.10 7.51 -11.54
C GLU A 160 16.60 7.54 -11.86
N ILE A 161 15.84 8.16 -10.96
CA ILE A 161 14.40 8.40 -11.17
C ILE A 161 14.23 9.75 -11.85
N LEU A 162 13.45 9.79 -12.93
CA LEU A 162 13.19 11.05 -13.61
C LEU A 162 12.27 11.96 -12.77
N PRO A 163 12.61 13.24 -12.65
CA PRO A 163 11.73 14.19 -11.99
C PRO A 163 10.47 14.47 -12.82
N PRO A 164 9.34 14.79 -12.18
CA PRO A 164 8.17 15.30 -12.87
C PRO A 164 8.46 16.70 -13.45
N GLU A 165 7.58 17.21 -14.31
CA GLU A 165 7.73 18.57 -14.85
C GLU A 165 7.46 19.66 -13.79
N GLU A 166 6.49 19.42 -12.91
CA GLU A 166 6.06 20.31 -11.82
C GLU A 166 6.32 19.66 -10.45
N GLN A 167 6.37 20.45 -9.36
CA GLN A 167 6.52 19.95 -7.98
C GLN A 167 7.79 19.10 -7.76
N LYS A 168 8.88 19.41 -8.47
CA LYS A 168 10.15 18.65 -8.42
C LYS A 168 10.75 18.56 -7.02
N ASP A 169 10.58 19.61 -6.21
CA ASP A 169 11.17 19.66 -4.87
C ASP A 169 10.43 18.78 -3.85
N ASP A 170 9.27 18.25 -4.22
CA ASP A 170 8.45 17.40 -3.36
C ASP A 170 8.86 15.92 -3.36
N PHE A 171 9.80 15.54 -4.22
CA PHE A 171 10.26 14.16 -4.37
C PHE A 171 11.79 14.07 -4.31
N CYS A 172 12.29 12.85 -4.18
CA CYS A 172 13.71 12.53 -4.27
C CYS A 172 13.95 11.50 -5.37
N TYR A 173 15.13 11.54 -5.99
CA TYR A 173 15.34 10.90 -7.30
C TYR A 173 16.50 9.90 -7.37
N SER A 174 17.32 9.83 -6.31
CA SER A 174 18.43 8.90 -6.20
C SER A 174 18.59 8.47 -4.75
N VAL A 175 19.36 7.41 -4.52
CA VAL A 175 19.68 6.93 -3.17
C VAL A 175 20.26 8.06 -2.32
N ALA A 176 21.25 8.80 -2.86
CA ALA A 176 21.90 9.89 -2.14
C ALA A 176 20.95 11.05 -1.80
N ASP A 177 20.09 11.44 -2.74
CA ASP A 177 19.10 12.51 -2.56
C ASP A 177 18.04 12.12 -1.51
N CYS A 178 17.50 10.89 -1.61
CA CYS A 178 16.53 10.40 -0.64
C CYS A 178 17.14 10.25 0.77
N TRP A 179 18.39 9.80 0.89
CA TRP A 179 19.08 9.77 2.19
C TRP A 179 19.28 11.16 2.79
N SER A 180 19.61 12.15 1.96
CA SER A 180 19.78 13.53 2.43
C SER A 180 18.48 14.14 2.95
N ARG A 181 17.35 13.85 2.30
CA ARG A 181 16.04 14.46 2.63
C ARG A 181 15.25 13.70 3.70
N MET A 182 15.34 12.37 3.71
CA MET A 182 14.50 11.49 4.53
C MET A 182 15.28 10.28 5.07
N PRO A 183 16.37 10.50 5.83
CA PRO A 183 17.29 9.43 6.25
C PRO A 183 16.59 8.34 7.05
N LYS A 184 15.67 8.70 7.95
CA LYS A 184 14.91 7.72 8.74
C LYS A 184 14.07 6.81 7.84
N LEU A 185 13.44 7.36 6.80
CA LEU A 185 12.57 6.57 5.93
C LEU A 185 13.37 5.61 5.05
N MET A 186 14.51 6.07 4.53
CA MET A 186 15.46 5.22 3.82
C MET A 186 16.00 4.10 4.73
N ASP A 187 16.32 4.41 5.99
CA ASP A 187 16.78 3.44 6.98
C ASP A 187 15.73 2.36 7.30
N ASP A 188 14.46 2.75 7.46
CA ASP A 188 13.36 1.83 7.72
C ASP A 188 13.19 0.81 6.57
N TRP A 189 13.23 1.25 5.31
CA TRP A 189 13.17 0.35 4.15
C TRP A 189 14.45 -0.46 3.96
N LYS A 190 15.63 0.14 4.14
CA LYS A 190 16.92 -0.58 4.07
C LYS A 190 16.95 -1.72 5.08
N THR A 191 16.54 -1.45 6.32
CA THR A 191 16.47 -2.45 7.40
C THR A 191 15.60 -3.64 7.01
N PHE A 192 14.42 -3.40 6.42
CA PHE A 192 13.55 -4.46 5.93
C PHE A 192 14.26 -5.39 4.93
N PHE A 193 14.97 -4.84 3.94
CA PHE A 193 15.64 -5.64 2.92
C PHE A 193 16.91 -6.34 3.44
N GLU A 194 17.70 -5.70 4.31
CA GLU A 194 18.91 -6.29 4.88
C GLU A 194 18.64 -7.50 5.78
N VAL A 195 17.61 -7.43 6.62
CA VAL A 195 17.24 -8.54 7.53
C VAL A 195 16.87 -9.77 6.72
N ASN A 196 16.13 -9.59 5.64
CA ASN A 196 15.72 -10.69 4.75
C ASN A 196 16.92 -11.28 4.00
N ASN A 197 17.86 -10.44 3.54
CA ASN A 197 19.13 -10.90 2.95
C ASN A 197 19.92 -11.79 3.92
N LYS A 198 20.10 -11.34 5.18
CA LYS A 198 20.85 -12.07 6.21
C LYS A 198 20.19 -13.41 6.59
N ALA A 199 18.86 -13.46 6.61
CA ALA A 199 18.11 -14.66 6.94
C ALA A 199 18.36 -15.82 5.95
N VAL A 200 18.55 -15.51 4.67
CA VAL A 200 18.82 -16.51 3.62
C VAL A 200 20.31 -16.85 3.47
N SER A 201 21.23 -15.94 3.83
CA SER A 201 22.68 -16.23 3.80
C SER A 201 23.16 -17.12 4.95
N SER A 202 22.36 -17.30 6.00
CA SER A 202 22.68 -18.20 7.11
C SER A 202 22.56 -19.66 6.65
N ALA A 203 23.56 -20.49 6.96
CA ALA A 203 23.60 -21.94 6.63
C ALA A 203 22.40 -22.75 7.20
N THR A 204 21.58 -22.13 8.03
CA THR A 204 20.28 -22.59 8.50
C THR A 204 19.21 -21.60 8.05
N PHE A 205 18.35 -22.03 7.12
CA PHE A 205 17.12 -21.35 6.67
C PHE A 205 16.09 -21.10 7.80
N SER A 206 16.42 -21.39 9.06
CA SER A 206 15.48 -21.45 10.19
C SER A 206 15.22 -20.11 10.89
N SER A 207 15.82 -19.01 10.45
CA SER A 207 15.71 -17.70 11.11
C SER A 207 14.67 -16.75 10.52
N PHE A 208 14.17 -16.98 9.30
CA PHE A 208 13.17 -16.10 8.68
C PHE A 208 11.81 -16.27 9.35
N LYS A 209 11.33 -15.21 10.00
CA LYS A 209 9.99 -15.14 10.61
C LYS A 209 9.15 -14.14 9.83
N LEU A 210 8.11 -14.65 9.17
CA LEU A 210 7.20 -13.83 8.36
C LEU A 210 6.60 -12.66 9.14
N ASP A 211 6.22 -12.87 10.41
CA ASP A 211 5.64 -11.83 11.25
C ASP A 211 6.64 -10.71 11.59
N ASP A 212 7.94 -11.01 11.73
CA ASP A 212 8.98 -10.00 11.93
C ASP A 212 9.22 -9.20 10.64
N ALA A 213 9.25 -9.88 9.48
CA ALA A 213 9.37 -9.23 8.17
C ALA A 213 8.17 -8.32 7.87
N LEU A 214 6.95 -8.76 8.20
CA LEU A 214 5.74 -7.93 8.13
C LEU A 214 5.83 -6.72 9.05
N GLY A 215 6.35 -6.86 10.27
CA GLY A 215 6.54 -5.73 11.19
C GLY A 215 7.50 -4.67 10.63
N LEU A 216 8.62 -5.09 10.05
CA LEU A 216 9.57 -4.17 9.39
C LEU A 216 8.97 -3.50 8.15
N MET A 217 8.30 -4.27 7.29
CA MET A 217 7.62 -3.75 6.10
C MET A 217 6.55 -2.71 6.48
N TRP A 218 5.67 -3.05 7.43
CA TRP A 218 4.62 -2.15 7.87
C TRP A 218 5.17 -0.90 8.54
N LYS A 219 6.24 -1.00 9.35
CA LYS A 219 6.91 0.17 9.94
C LYS A 219 7.39 1.14 8.85
N ALA A 220 8.03 0.62 7.80
CA ALA A 220 8.51 1.45 6.69
C ALA A 220 7.36 2.01 5.86
N HIS A 221 6.32 1.20 5.61
CA HIS A 221 5.11 1.61 4.89
C HIS A 221 4.39 2.78 5.58
N VAL A 222 4.03 2.63 6.87
CA VAL A 222 3.32 3.70 7.60
C VAL A 222 4.20 4.93 7.80
N SER A 223 5.53 4.76 7.94
CA SER A 223 6.46 5.90 7.97
C SER A 223 6.51 6.64 6.62
N SER A 224 6.33 5.95 5.50
CA SER A 224 6.24 6.57 4.16
C SER A 224 4.98 7.44 4.06
N ILE A 225 3.84 6.91 4.50
CA ILE A 225 2.57 7.65 4.54
C ILE A 225 2.67 8.85 5.46
N ALA A 226 3.18 8.68 6.68
CA ALA A 226 3.29 9.76 7.66
C ALA A 226 4.20 10.90 7.18
N TYR A 227 5.25 10.59 6.40
CA TYR A 227 6.11 11.61 5.80
C TYR A 227 5.40 12.35 4.65
N ALA A 228 4.71 11.62 3.77
CA ALA A 228 4.09 12.17 2.58
C ALA A 228 2.80 12.96 2.86
N LEU A 229 2.00 12.54 3.85
CA LEU A 229 0.69 13.10 4.15
C LEU A 229 0.67 14.64 4.30
N PRO A 230 1.49 15.27 5.18
CA PRO A 230 1.47 16.73 5.33
C PRO A 230 1.94 17.48 4.08
N LYS A 231 2.72 16.83 3.20
CA LYS A 231 3.23 17.44 1.96
C LYS A 231 2.17 17.52 0.88
N PHE A 232 1.27 16.53 0.80
CA PHE A 232 0.26 16.45 -0.25
C PHE A 232 -1.15 16.78 0.20
N GLN A 233 -1.35 17.21 1.44
CA GLN A 233 -2.65 17.62 1.98
C GLN A 233 -3.38 18.61 1.05
N ASP A 234 -2.66 19.59 0.50
CA ASP A 234 -3.22 20.60 -0.41
C ASP A 234 -3.72 20.01 -1.74
N SER A 235 -3.31 18.81 -2.11
CA SER A 235 -3.81 18.13 -3.33
C SER A 235 -5.24 17.59 -3.15
N LEU A 236 -5.71 17.43 -1.91
CA LEU A 236 -7.08 16.99 -1.63
C LEU A 236 -8.13 18.00 -2.12
N LYS A 237 -7.78 19.29 -2.25
CA LYS A 237 -8.69 20.34 -2.74
C LYS A 237 -9.18 20.13 -4.18
N TYR A 238 -8.52 19.25 -4.93
CA TYR A 238 -8.93 18.89 -6.30
C TYR A 238 -9.93 17.73 -6.32
N LEU A 239 -10.20 17.10 -5.18
CA LEU A 239 -11.15 16.00 -5.04
C LEU A 239 -12.47 16.55 -4.49
N SER A 240 -13.59 15.87 -4.79
CA SER A 240 -14.86 16.12 -4.10
C SER A 240 -14.75 15.75 -2.62
N ASP A 241 -15.56 16.37 -1.75
CA ASP A 241 -15.51 16.12 -0.32
C ASP A 241 -15.58 14.62 0.04
N PRO A 242 -16.46 13.78 -0.57
CA PRO A 242 -16.49 12.35 -0.27
C PRO A 242 -15.19 11.59 -0.58
N GLU A 243 -14.46 11.97 -1.64
CA GLU A 243 -13.20 11.33 -2.02
C GLU A 243 -12.02 11.85 -1.18
N ALA A 244 -12.03 13.14 -0.82
CA ALA A 244 -11.06 13.70 0.11
C ALA A 244 -11.17 13.04 1.49
N ASP A 245 -12.38 12.95 2.04
CA ASP A 245 -12.69 12.26 3.30
C ASP A 245 -12.25 10.78 3.26
N PHE A 246 -12.49 10.10 2.14
CA PHE A 246 -12.04 8.72 1.95
C PHE A 246 -10.53 8.60 1.91
N SER A 247 -9.82 9.53 1.25
CA SER A 247 -8.35 9.54 1.17
C SER A 247 -7.73 9.65 2.57
N GLU A 248 -8.24 10.56 3.40
CA GLU A 248 -7.80 10.72 4.80
C GLU A 248 -8.17 9.50 5.65
N SER A 249 -9.41 9.02 5.54
CA SER A 249 -9.88 7.83 6.27
C SER A 249 -9.07 6.58 5.91
N TRP A 250 -8.71 6.42 4.64
CA TRP A 250 -7.86 5.34 4.16
C TRP A 250 -6.45 5.43 4.76
N SER A 251 -5.81 6.60 4.68
CA SER A 251 -4.46 6.79 5.26
C SER A 251 -4.43 6.48 6.75
N ASN A 252 -5.48 6.88 7.50
CA ASN A 252 -5.59 6.56 8.91
C ASN A 252 -5.85 5.08 9.16
N ALA A 253 -6.73 4.44 8.38
CA ALA A 253 -7.01 3.01 8.52
C ALA A 253 -5.77 2.15 8.29
N VAL A 254 -4.86 2.57 7.38
CA VAL A 254 -3.60 1.86 7.12
C VAL A 254 -2.71 1.76 8.37
N ASP A 255 -2.68 2.77 9.25
CA ASP A 255 -1.95 2.67 10.53
C ASP A 255 -2.49 1.55 11.44
N PHE A 256 -3.82 1.39 11.48
CA PHE A 256 -4.47 0.33 12.25
C PHE A 256 -4.20 -1.04 11.64
N ILE A 257 -4.28 -1.15 10.31
CA ILE A 257 -3.98 -2.39 9.57
C ILE A 257 -2.52 -2.80 9.83
N GLY A 258 -1.58 -1.86 9.65
CA GLY A 258 -0.16 -2.12 9.80
C GLY A 258 0.25 -2.55 11.20
N ALA A 259 -0.37 -1.99 12.24
CA ALA A 259 -0.15 -2.42 13.62
C ALA A 259 -0.43 -3.92 13.83
N THR A 260 -1.33 -4.53 13.04
CA THR A 260 -1.66 -5.95 13.17
C THR A 260 -0.68 -6.90 12.46
N HIS A 261 0.34 -6.37 11.77
CA HIS A 261 1.17 -7.13 10.83
C HIS A 261 0.28 -7.88 9.83
N PHE A 262 -0.66 -7.15 9.22
CA PHE A 262 -1.60 -7.73 8.27
C PHE A 262 -0.86 -8.30 7.05
N SER A 263 -1.25 -9.48 6.55
CA SER A 263 -0.54 -10.07 5.41
C SER A 263 -0.83 -9.28 4.14
N THR A 264 0.22 -9.01 3.37
CA THR A 264 0.16 -8.25 2.11
C THR A 264 0.61 -9.08 0.92
N ASP A 265 0.37 -10.39 0.99
CA ASP A 265 0.54 -11.32 -0.13
C ASP A 265 -0.54 -11.14 -1.21
N LEU A 266 -0.34 -11.76 -2.38
CA LEU A 266 -1.17 -11.58 -3.57
C LEU A 266 -2.65 -11.85 -3.29
N LEU A 267 -2.94 -13.02 -2.71
CA LEU A 267 -4.31 -13.50 -2.50
C LEU A 267 -5.02 -12.67 -1.43
N THR A 268 -4.34 -12.39 -0.32
CA THR A 268 -4.90 -11.62 0.79
C THR A 268 -5.28 -10.22 0.31
N VAL A 269 -4.39 -9.53 -0.40
CA VAL A 269 -4.66 -8.16 -0.84
C VAL A 269 -5.75 -8.12 -1.92
N ASN A 270 -5.77 -9.07 -2.86
CA ASN A 270 -6.85 -9.15 -3.86
C ASN A 270 -8.22 -9.31 -3.21
N ASN A 271 -8.33 -10.19 -2.22
CA ASN A 271 -9.58 -10.39 -1.48
C ASN A 271 -10.01 -9.11 -0.76
N PHE A 272 -9.09 -8.40 -0.11
CA PHE A 272 -9.42 -7.20 0.66
C PHE A 272 -9.73 -5.99 -0.21
N GLN A 273 -8.96 -5.77 -1.28
CA GLN A 273 -9.12 -4.60 -2.12
C GLN A 273 -10.39 -4.65 -2.98
N ALA A 274 -10.98 -5.83 -3.17
CA ALA A 274 -12.27 -5.99 -3.84
C ALA A 274 -13.41 -5.19 -3.17
N PHE A 275 -13.26 -4.87 -1.87
CA PHE A 275 -14.23 -4.09 -1.10
C PHE A 275 -13.90 -2.60 -1.01
N LEU A 276 -12.86 -2.14 -1.70
CA LEU A 276 -12.59 -0.71 -1.86
C LEU A 276 -13.54 -0.09 -2.89
N PRO A 277 -13.70 1.25 -2.89
CA PRO A 277 -14.50 1.93 -3.90
C PRO A 277 -14.00 1.60 -5.32
N PRO A 278 -14.88 1.11 -6.21
CA PRO A 278 -14.51 0.72 -7.57
C PRO A 278 -14.34 1.92 -8.51
N ARG A 279 -14.54 3.15 -8.01
CA ARG A 279 -14.36 4.42 -8.72
C ARG A 279 -14.03 5.52 -7.72
N ILE A 280 -13.60 6.68 -8.22
CA ILE A 280 -13.57 7.93 -7.44
C ILE A 280 -14.99 8.23 -6.90
N LEU A 281 -15.06 8.59 -5.61
CA LEU A 281 -16.29 9.06 -4.98
C LEU A 281 -16.63 10.47 -5.47
N VAL A 282 -17.91 10.79 -5.57
CA VAL A 282 -18.42 12.07 -6.07
C VAL A 282 -19.42 12.67 -5.09
N GLU A 283 -19.76 13.95 -5.25
CA GLU A 283 -20.64 14.71 -4.32
C GLU A 283 -21.98 14.05 -3.96
N ARG A 284 -22.53 13.23 -4.85
CA ARG A 284 -23.80 12.51 -4.60
C ARG A 284 -23.65 11.20 -3.83
N ASP A 285 -22.43 10.76 -3.55
CA ASP A 285 -22.15 9.52 -2.84
C ASP A 285 -22.28 9.75 -1.33
N VAL A 286 -23.36 9.25 -0.76
CA VAL A 286 -23.70 9.46 0.66
C VAL A 286 -23.69 8.13 1.40
N LEU A 287 -22.83 8.04 2.43
CA LEU A 287 -22.81 6.90 3.36
C LEU A 287 -24.08 6.90 4.24
N PRO A 288 -24.59 5.72 4.67
CA PRO A 288 -23.98 4.40 4.57
C PRO A 288 -24.37 3.61 3.31
N SER A 289 -24.99 4.23 2.30
CA SER A 289 -25.56 3.51 1.16
C SER A 289 -25.36 4.26 -0.15
N ILE A 290 -24.18 4.07 -0.75
CA ILE A 290 -23.86 4.55 -2.09
C ILE A 290 -24.49 3.63 -3.12
N SER A 291 -25.26 4.22 -4.05
CA SER A 291 -25.89 3.48 -5.15
C SER A 291 -24.83 2.86 -6.08
N GLY A 292 -25.04 1.59 -6.43
CA GLY A 292 -24.13 0.81 -7.27
C GLY A 292 -22.95 0.18 -6.52
N PHE A 293 -22.82 0.40 -5.20
CA PHE A 293 -21.83 -0.29 -4.37
C PHE A 293 -22.48 -1.49 -3.68
N SER A 294 -21.69 -2.55 -3.49
CA SER A 294 -22.11 -3.69 -2.67
C SER A 294 -22.30 -3.31 -1.19
N PRO A 295 -23.07 -4.09 -0.42
CA PRO A 295 -23.17 -3.89 1.03
C PRO A 295 -21.81 -3.89 1.73
N GLN A 296 -20.88 -4.74 1.29
CA GLN A 296 -19.53 -4.85 1.85
C GLN A 296 -18.69 -3.60 1.55
N GLN A 297 -18.74 -3.08 0.33
CA GLN A 297 -18.06 -1.82 -0.01
C GLN A 297 -18.56 -0.65 0.85
N ASN A 298 -19.88 -0.55 1.01
CA ASN A 298 -20.49 0.46 1.88
C ASN A 298 -20.08 0.27 3.36
N LYS A 299 -20.10 -0.97 3.87
CA LYS A 299 -19.67 -1.30 5.24
C LYS A 299 -18.20 -0.93 5.49
N VAL A 300 -17.31 -1.22 4.54
CA VAL A 300 -15.89 -0.87 4.63
C VAL A 300 -15.71 0.65 4.70
N LEU A 301 -16.37 1.41 3.82
CA LEU A 301 -16.31 2.88 3.84
C LEU A 301 -16.82 3.48 5.15
N VAL A 302 -17.97 3.01 5.64
CA VAL A 302 -18.52 3.46 6.93
C VAL A 302 -17.56 3.15 8.08
N SER A 303 -16.96 1.97 8.07
CA SER A 303 -16.03 1.54 9.11
C SER A 303 -14.75 2.36 9.13
N MET A 304 -14.18 2.68 7.95
CA MET A 304 -13.00 3.53 7.83
C MET A 304 -13.28 4.96 8.30
N ARG A 305 -14.42 5.54 7.89
CA ARG A 305 -14.83 6.87 8.36
C ARG A 305 -15.01 6.91 9.87
N ALA A 306 -15.74 5.94 10.43
CA ALA A 306 -15.95 5.86 11.87
C ALA A 306 -14.64 5.69 12.65
N LEU A 307 -13.70 4.90 12.13
CA LEU A 307 -12.38 4.72 12.72
C LEU A 307 -11.58 6.03 12.70
N HIS A 308 -11.59 6.73 11.57
CA HIS A 308 -10.92 8.02 11.39
C HIS A 308 -11.46 9.08 12.33
N GLU A 309 -12.79 9.25 12.37
CA GLU A 309 -13.46 10.20 13.27
C GLU A 309 -13.15 9.87 14.75
N ALA A 310 -13.25 8.60 15.15
CA ALA A 310 -12.94 8.18 16.53
C ALA A 310 -11.46 8.41 16.91
N ASN A 311 -10.55 8.19 15.96
CA ASN A 311 -9.13 8.45 16.18
C ASN A 311 -8.84 9.96 16.30
N ASN A 312 -9.44 10.79 15.46
CA ASN A 312 -9.28 12.25 15.50
C ASN A 312 -9.84 12.85 16.80
N LEU A 313 -10.98 12.36 17.28
CA LEU A 313 -11.60 12.83 18.52
C LEU A 313 -10.75 12.54 19.76
N THR A 314 -10.05 11.41 19.78
CA THR A 314 -9.35 10.94 20.99
C THR A 314 -7.85 11.21 20.95
N GLY A 315 -7.21 11.21 19.78
CA GLY A 315 -5.76 11.24 19.60
C GLY A 315 -5.00 10.07 20.27
N LEU A 316 -5.73 9.12 20.85
CA LEU A 316 -5.23 8.03 21.70
C LEU A 316 -5.63 6.65 21.18
N LEU A 317 -6.68 6.56 20.36
CA LEU A 317 -7.20 5.28 19.85
C LEU A 317 -6.11 4.47 19.15
N LEU A 318 -5.39 5.08 18.20
CA LEU A 318 -4.29 4.40 17.51
C LEU A 318 -3.17 3.96 18.47
N LYS A 319 -2.81 4.79 19.45
CA LYS A 319 -1.75 4.45 20.43
C LYS A 319 -2.15 3.24 21.29
N LEU A 320 -3.40 3.20 21.74
CA LEU A 320 -3.94 2.06 22.48
C LEU A 320 -4.00 0.81 21.62
N TRP A 321 -4.41 0.95 20.35
CA TRP A 321 -4.41 -0.13 19.38
C TRP A 321 -3.01 -0.70 19.15
N GLN A 322 -2.02 0.14 18.85
CA GLN A 322 -0.62 -0.25 18.68
C GLN A 322 -0.07 -0.95 19.93
N LYS A 323 -0.41 -0.45 21.13
CA LYS A 323 -0.04 -1.12 22.39
C LYS A 323 -0.66 -2.51 22.50
N ALA A 324 -1.94 -2.67 22.15
CA ALA A 324 -2.60 -3.98 22.14
C ALA A 324 -1.95 -4.94 21.11
N MET A 325 -1.58 -4.42 19.93
CA MET A 325 -0.92 -5.18 18.86
C MET A 325 0.57 -5.47 19.09
N SER A 326 1.17 -4.99 20.18
CA SER A 326 2.57 -5.31 20.54
C SER A 326 2.81 -6.81 20.79
N THR A 327 1.75 -7.59 21.02
CA THR A 327 1.83 -9.04 21.25
C THR A 327 1.30 -9.84 20.07
N ASN A 328 1.84 -11.05 19.85
CA ASN A 328 1.36 -11.95 18.79
C ASN A 328 -0.14 -12.28 18.94
N ALA A 329 -0.61 -12.46 20.18
CA ALA A 329 -2.02 -12.71 20.47
C ALA A 329 -2.89 -11.51 20.12
N GLY A 330 -2.45 -10.30 20.49
CA GLY A 330 -3.10 -9.06 20.10
C GLY A 330 -3.22 -8.92 18.58
N ARG A 331 -2.11 -9.08 17.85
CA ARG A 331 -2.11 -9.04 16.37
C ARG A 331 -3.06 -10.05 15.74
N LYS A 332 -3.09 -11.28 16.25
CA LYS A 332 -4.02 -12.31 15.75
C LYS A 332 -5.49 -11.90 15.93
N ILE A 333 -5.85 -11.30 17.07
CA ILE A 333 -7.20 -10.79 17.31
C ILE A 333 -7.48 -9.58 16.40
N GLY A 334 -6.52 -8.66 16.27
CA GLY A 334 -6.65 -7.49 15.41
C GLY A 334 -6.88 -7.84 13.95
N ARG A 335 -6.12 -8.79 13.40
CA ARG A 335 -6.33 -9.30 12.03
C ARG A 335 -7.73 -9.87 11.83
N LYS A 336 -8.22 -10.68 12.77
CA LYS A 336 -9.59 -11.21 12.72
C LYS A 336 -10.65 -10.11 12.72
N LEU A 337 -10.43 -9.04 13.48
CA LEU A 337 -11.34 -7.90 13.49
C LEU A 337 -11.39 -7.21 12.12
N ILE A 338 -10.22 -6.97 11.51
CA ILE A 338 -10.12 -6.39 10.16
C ILE A 338 -10.78 -7.31 9.13
N GLU A 339 -10.49 -8.62 9.18
CA GLU A 339 -11.10 -9.64 8.33
C GLU A 339 -12.62 -9.70 8.47
N SER A 340 -13.18 -9.44 9.65
CA SER A 340 -14.63 -9.44 9.85
C SER A 340 -15.37 -8.32 9.11
N LEU A 341 -14.67 -7.28 8.67
CA LEU A 341 -15.27 -6.20 7.89
C LEU A 341 -15.67 -6.66 6.49
N THR A 342 -14.94 -7.62 5.92
CA THR A 342 -15.17 -8.15 4.58
C THR A 342 -16.13 -9.34 4.56
N LEU A 343 -16.50 -9.86 5.74
CA LEU A 343 -17.52 -10.90 5.89
C LEU A 343 -18.93 -10.30 5.75
N SER A 344 -19.77 -11.01 5.01
CA SER A 344 -21.21 -10.75 4.80
C SER A 344 -22.03 -10.93 6.07
#